data_AF-A0A7S3TZ97-F1
#
_entry.id   AF-A0A7S3TZ97-F1
#
_cell.length_a   1.000
_cell.length_b   1.000
_cell.length_c   1.000
_cell.angle_alpha   90.00
_cell.angle_beta   90.00
_cell.angle_gamma   90.00
#
_symmetry.space_group_name_H-M   'P 1'
#
loop_
_entity.id
_entity.type
_entity.pdbx_description
1 polymer ?
#
loop_
_entity_poly.entity_id
_entity_poly.type
_entity_poly.pdbx_seq_one_letter_code
_entity_poly.pdbx_strand_id
1 'polypeptide(L)'
;MQATLIFTLLLAFAPAANAAESSPLGKVLELIEDLSAKIIKEGEAEAKAFKEYVEWCDDTSKNGAYAVKSATAEKEKLEAKTAKLAGEMQASDSKIEKLAADIATDTAELKGATQIREKEAADFAASEKEIMDAVDTLERAIGVISKEMSKNPASFAQVDTRNVQSLIQAVTVMLDAAAFSTQDQKKLVALVQAQQGSANDDADSELGAPAAAVYKSQSSGIVDVLEDLKEK
;
A
#
# COMPACT_ATOMS: atom_id res chain seq x y z
N MET A 1 67.76 -92.10 61.34
CA MET A 1 67.87 -92.98 62.52
C MET A 1 66.75 -92.58 63.46
N GLN A 2 65.73 -93.43 63.62
CA GLN A 2 65.49 -94.23 64.83
C GLN A 2 65.01 -93.34 66.00
N ALA A 3 63.99 -93.63 66.79
CA ALA A 3 63.25 -94.84 67.13
C ALA A 3 62.20 -94.38 68.19
N THR A 4 60.93 -94.85 68.18
CA THR A 4 60.45 -95.91 69.11
C THR A 4 60.28 -95.35 70.55
N LEU A 5 59.07 -95.01 71.00
CA LEU A 5 58.02 -95.88 71.60
C LEU A 5 58.17 -96.08 73.13
N ILE A 6 56.99 -96.09 73.81
CA ILE A 6 56.66 -96.93 75.00
C ILE A 6 57.23 -96.40 76.35
N PHE A 7 56.53 -96.30 77.50
CA PHE A 7 55.41 -97.05 78.08
C PHE A 7 54.81 -96.31 79.30
N THR A 8 53.52 -96.58 79.54
CA THR A 8 52.65 -96.56 80.75
C THR A 8 53.31 -96.61 82.15
N LEU A 9 52.70 -96.18 83.29
CA LEU A 9 51.40 -96.61 83.85
C LEU A 9 51.08 -95.91 85.22
N LEU A 10 49.78 -95.62 85.45
CA LEU A 10 48.98 -95.78 86.71
C LEU A 10 48.79 -94.66 87.78
N LEU A 11 47.49 -94.50 88.13
CA LEU A 11 46.84 -94.11 89.41
C LEU A 11 46.32 -92.67 89.63
N ALA A 12 45.12 -92.45 89.10
CA ALA A 12 43.88 -92.05 89.80
C ALA A 12 43.95 -91.10 91.02
N PHE A 13 43.53 -89.85 90.79
CA PHE A 13 42.71 -89.08 91.73
C PHE A 13 41.80 -88.12 90.92
N ALA A 14 40.50 -88.40 90.89
CA ALA A 14 39.47 -87.41 90.61
C ALA A 14 38.74 -87.19 91.93
N PRO A 15 38.41 -85.95 92.31
CA PRO A 15 37.16 -85.38 91.81
C PRO A 15 37.22 -83.86 91.61
N ALA A 16 36.05 -83.30 91.30
CA ALA A 16 35.72 -81.89 91.13
C ALA A 16 36.06 -81.29 89.77
N ALA A 17 35.12 -81.50 88.86
CA ALA A 17 34.78 -80.53 87.83
C ALA A 17 34.77 -79.11 88.40
N ASN A 18 35.82 -78.34 88.14
CA ASN A 18 35.70 -76.89 88.10
C ASN A 18 35.02 -76.55 86.77
N ALA A 19 33.71 -76.72 86.77
CA ALA A 19 32.82 -75.96 85.92
C ALA A 19 33.03 -74.49 86.27
N ALA A 20 34.02 -73.85 85.65
CA ALA A 20 33.94 -72.45 85.29
C ALA A 20 32.90 -72.33 84.15
N GLU A 21 31.69 -72.83 84.41
CA GLU A 21 30.52 -72.50 83.64
C GLU A 21 30.18 -71.08 84.02
N SER A 22 30.44 -70.15 83.09
CA SER A 22 29.58 -68.99 82.94
C SER A 22 28.15 -69.42 83.28
N SER A 23 27.57 -68.93 84.38
CA SER A 23 26.20 -69.34 84.70
C SER A 23 25.34 -69.00 83.48
N PRO A 24 24.49 -69.91 82.99
CA PRO A 24 23.64 -69.63 81.84
C PRO A 24 22.82 -68.33 82.00
N LEU A 25 22.53 -67.94 83.24
CA LEU A 25 21.91 -66.67 83.59
C LEU A 25 22.81 -65.44 83.35
N GLY A 26 24.12 -65.53 83.60
CA GLY A 26 25.08 -64.44 83.34
C GLY A 26 25.24 -64.13 81.85
N LYS A 27 25.32 -65.15 81.00
CA LYS A 27 25.34 -64.99 79.53
C LYS A 27 24.03 -64.43 78.97
N VAL A 28 22.89 -64.77 79.60
CA VAL A 28 21.59 -64.18 79.24
C VAL A 28 21.54 -62.70 79.63
N LEU A 29 22.08 -62.31 80.78
CA LEU A 29 22.18 -60.90 81.18
C LEU A 29 23.08 -60.10 80.23
N GLU A 30 24.26 -60.62 79.88
CA GLU A 30 25.17 -60.00 78.90
C GLU A 30 24.50 -59.85 77.53
N LEU A 31 23.79 -60.88 77.05
CA LEU A 31 23.01 -60.81 75.81
C LEU A 31 21.89 -59.76 75.88
N ILE A 32 21.21 -59.62 77.02
CA ILE A 32 20.17 -58.61 77.23
C ILE A 32 20.79 -57.19 77.24
N GLU A 33 21.95 -57.02 77.86
CA GLU A 33 22.68 -55.74 77.87
C GLU A 33 23.14 -55.35 76.45
N ASP A 34 23.69 -56.29 75.68
CA ASP A 34 24.09 -56.07 74.28
C ASP A 34 22.89 -55.75 73.37
N LEU A 35 21.77 -56.49 73.52
CA LEU A 35 20.54 -56.21 72.78
C LEU A 35 19.95 -54.86 73.18
N SER A 36 20.01 -54.49 74.46
CA SER A 36 19.56 -53.17 74.94
C SER A 36 20.41 -52.05 74.34
N ALA A 37 21.74 -52.16 74.39
CA ALA A 37 22.64 -51.18 73.78
C ALA A 37 22.45 -51.08 72.26
N LYS A 38 22.21 -52.21 71.59
CA LYS A 38 21.91 -52.25 70.15
C LYS A 38 20.59 -51.56 69.83
N ILE A 39 19.52 -51.83 70.59
CA ILE A 39 18.21 -51.18 70.42
C ILE A 39 18.31 -49.67 70.63
N ILE A 40 19.06 -49.21 71.64
CA ILE A 40 19.26 -47.77 71.88
C ILE A 40 19.97 -47.13 70.68
N LYS A 41 21.07 -47.75 70.21
CA LYS A 41 21.84 -47.24 69.07
C LYS A 41 21.04 -47.23 67.76
N GLU A 42 20.27 -48.29 67.50
CA GLU A 42 19.39 -48.37 66.33
C GLU A 42 18.25 -47.35 66.42
N GLY A 43 17.68 -47.14 67.61
CA GLY A 43 16.66 -46.12 67.86
C GLY A 43 17.15 -44.69 67.65
N GLU A 44 18.37 -44.36 68.09
CA GLU A 44 18.98 -43.05 67.83
C GLU A 44 19.26 -42.83 66.34
N ALA A 45 19.74 -43.86 65.63
CA ALA A 45 19.99 -43.80 64.20
C ALA A 45 18.69 -43.65 63.40
N GLU A 46 17.64 -44.39 63.76
CA GLU A 46 16.31 -44.28 63.17
C GLU A 46 15.68 -42.91 63.44
N ALA A 47 15.78 -42.40 64.66
CA ALA A 47 15.27 -41.06 64.99
C ALA A 47 15.96 -39.96 64.17
N LYS A 48 17.28 -40.06 63.96
CA LYS A 48 18.02 -39.14 63.10
C LYS A 48 17.59 -39.26 61.63
N ALA A 49 17.52 -40.48 61.09
CA ALA A 49 17.11 -40.72 59.72
C ALA A 49 15.66 -40.26 59.47
N PHE A 50 14.75 -40.48 60.42
CA PHE A 50 13.37 -40.02 60.34
C PHE A 50 13.29 -38.49 60.33
N LYS A 51 14.07 -37.81 61.17
CA LYS A 51 14.13 -36.34 61.17
C LYS A 51 14.63 -35.79 59.83
N GLU A 52 15.72 -36.34 59.30
CA GLU A 52 16.26 -35.96 57.99
C GLU A 52 15.25 -36.24 56.85
N TYR A 53 14.53 -37.37 56.93
CA TYR A 53 13.48 -37.70 55.97
C TYR A 53 12.30 -36.72 56.01
N VAL A 54 11.83 -36.33 57.20
CA VAL A 54 10.76 -35.35 57.36
C VAL A 54 11.19 -33.97 56.83
N GLU A 55 12.42 -33.53 57.14
CA GLU A 55 12.97 -32.28 56.59
C GLU A 55 13.05 -32.33 55.05
N TRP A 56 13.51 -33.45 54.48
CA TRP A 56 13.54 -33.64 53.03
C TRP A 56 12.13 -33.64 52.40
N CYS A 57 11.13 -34.26 53.04
CA CYS A 57 9.75 -34.23 52.59
C CYS A 57 9.19 -32.80 52.58
N ASP A 58 9.44 -32.04 53.65
CA ASP A 58 9.01 -30.64 53.76
C ASP A 58 9.65 -29.77 52.68
N ASP A 59 10.96 -29.89 52.46
CA ASP A 59 11.68 -29.12 51.46
C ASP A 59 11.26 -29.51 50.04
N THR A 60 11.08 -30.80 49.76
CA THR A 60 10.61 -31.28 48.47
C THR A 60 9.19 -30.79 48.18
N SER A 61 8.30 -30.83 49.18
CA SER A 61 6.94 -30.33 49.07
C SER A 61 6.91 -28.82 48.78
N LYS A 62 7.69 -28.03 49.52
CA LYS A 62 7.81 -26.57 49.31
C LYS A 62 8.37 -26.25 47.93
N ASN A 63 9.46 -26.90 47.54
CA ASN A 63 10.07 -26.68 46.22
C ASN A 63 9.13 -27.07 45.08
N GLY A 64 8.40 -28.17 45.22
CA GLY A 64 7.35 -28.55 44.28
C GLY A 64 6.24 -27.50 44.18
N ALA A 65 5.77 -26.98 45.31
CA ALA A 65 4.75 -25.93 45.33
C ALA A 65 5.25 -24.63 44.67
N TYR A 66 6.49 -24.22 44.92
CA TYR A 66 7.09 -23.06 44.26
C TYR A 66 7.26 -23.28 42.75
N ALA A 67 7.71 -24.46 42.33
CA ALA A 67 7.83 -24.80 40.92
C ALA A 67 6.47 -24.75 40.20
N VAL A 68 5.42 -25.32 40.81
CA VAL A 68 4.04 -25.27 40.29
C VAL A 68 3.55 -23.82 40.19
N LYS A 69 3.79 -22.99 41.21
CA LYS A 69 3.40 -21.58 41.20
C LYS A 69 4.10 -20.82 40.07
N SER A 70 5.40 -20.98 39.93
CA SER A 70 6.19 -20.35 38.87
C SER A 70 5.76 -20.80 37.47
N ALA A 71 5.55 -22.10 37.28
CA ALA A 71 5.07 -22.66 36.02
C ALA A 71 3.66 -22.15 35.67
N THR A 72 2.78 -22.01 36.66
CA THR A 72 1.43 -21.46 36.46
C THR A 72 1.48 -19.99 36.05
N ALA A 73 2.32 -19.18 36.69
CA ALA A 73 2.51 -17.77 36.32
C ALA A 73 3.08 -17.61 34.89
N GLU A 74 4.07 -18.42 34.51
CA GLU A 74 4.59 -18.41 33.14
C GLU A 74 3.55 -18.90 32.12
N LYS A 75 2.72 -19.89 32.47
CA LYS A 75 1.59 -20.32 31.64
C LYS A 75 0.61 -19.17 31.39
N GLU A 76 0.14 -18.49 32.43
CA GLU A 76 -0.78 -17.35 32.30
C GLU A 76 -0.21 -16.24 31.41
N LYS A 77 1.09 -15.94 31.58
CA LYS A 77 1.82 -14.96 30.76
C LYS A 77 1.91 -15.39 29.29
N LEU A 78 2.18 -16.66 29.02
CA LEU A 78 2.21 -17.21 27.65
C LEU A 78 0.82 -17.22 27.01
N GLU A 79 -0.23 -17.52 27.76
CA GLU A 79 -1.62 -17.45 27.29
C GLU A 79 -2.01 -16.01 26.95
N ALA A 80 -1.68 -15.04 27.82
CA ALA A 80 -1.89 -13.62 27.55
C ALA A 80 -1.14 -13.13 26.30
N LYS A 81 0.13 -13.56 26.13
CA LYS A 81 0.92 -13.24 24.93
C LYS A 81 0.31 -13.86 23.67
N THR A 82 -0.21 -15.08 23.76
CA THR A 82 -0.88 -15.76 22.64
C THR A 82 -2.14 -15.01 22.23
N ALA A 83 -2.97 -14.60 23.19
CA ALA A 83 -4.17 -13.80 22.92
C ALA A 83 -3.83 -12.44 22.28
N LYS A 84 -2.77 -11.77 22.76
CA LYS A 84 -2.28 -10.52 22.15
C LYS A 84 -1.87 -10.72 20.69
N LEU A 85 -1.04 -11.74 20.44
CA LEU A 85 -0.55 -12.04 19.08
C LEU A 85 -1.70 -12.43 18.14
N ALA A 86 -2.69 -13.19 18.61
CA ALA A 86 -3.88 -13.50 17.83
C ALA A 86 -4.67 -12.23 17.42
N GLY A 87 -4.81 -11.27 18.34
CA GLY A 87 -5.41 -9.97 18.04
C GLY A 87 -4.59 -9.14 17.04
N GLU A 88 -3.27 -9.14 17.17
CA GLU A 88 -2.37 -8.47 16.22
C GLU A 88 -2.42 -9.10 14.82
N MET A 89 -2.53 -10.44 14.73
CA MET A 89 -2.72 -11.16 13.47
C MET A 89 -4.03 -10.73 12.80
N GLN A 90 -5.16 -10.79 13.52
CA GLN A 90 -6.46 -10.40 12.97
C GLN A 90 -6.46 -8.93 12.48
N ALA A 91 -5.86 -8.03 13.26
CA ALA A 91 -5.73 -6.63 12.85
C ALA A 91 -4.85 -6.44 11.61
N SER A 92 -3.83 -7.29 11.45
CA SER A 92 -2.95 -7.28 10.27
C SER A 92 -3.67 -7.84 9.04
N ASP A 93 -4.44 -8.92 9.19
CA ASP A 93 -5.24 -9.50 8.10
C ASP A 93 -6.26 -8.49 7.56
N SER A 94 -6.99 -7.80 8.45
CA SER A 94 -7.92 -6.73 8.02
C SER A 94 -7.22 -5.57 7.30
N LYS A 95 -5.98 -5.23 7.69
CA LYS A 95 -5.17 -4.23 6.97
C LYS A 95 -4.75 -4.72 5.60
N ILE A 96 -4.36 -5.99 5.48
CA ILE A 96 -4.00 -6.61 4.20
C ILE A 96 -5.19 -6.58 3.24
N GLU A 97 -6.37 -6.99 3.70
CA GLU A 97 -7.60 -6.96 2.90
C GLU A 97 -7.93 -5.54 2.43
N LYS A 98 -7.86 -4.56 3.32
CA LYS A 98 -8.08 -3.15 2.97
C LYS A 98 -7.08 -2.66 1.93
N LEU A 99 -5.78 -2.89 2.15
CA LEU A 99 -4.73 -2.46 1.21
C LEU A 99 -4.88 -3.14 -0.15
N ALA A 100 -5.29 -4.41 -0.19
CA ALA A 100 -5.56 -5.09 -1.45
C ALA A 100 -6.74 -4.46 -2.22
N ALA A 101 -7.80 -4.07 -1.50
CA ALA A 101 -8.94 -3.36 -2.09
C ALA A 101 -8.57 -1.95 -2.58
N ASP A 102 -7.78 -1.21 -1.79
CA ASP A 102 -7.27 0.12 -2.16
C ASP A 102 -6.40 0.02 -3.43
N ILE A 103 -5.45 -0.93 -3.49
CA ILE A 103 -4.61 -1.18 -4.67
C ILE A 103 -5.45 -1.51 -5.91
N ALA A 104 -6.47 -2.35 -5.77
CA ALA A 104 -7.34 -2.72 -6.89
C ALA A 104 -8.11 -1.49 -7.43
N THR A 105 -8.59 -0.63 -6.54
CA THR A 105 -9.29 0.62 -6.87
C THR A 105 -8.34 1.58 -7.56
N ASP A 106 -7.20 1.89 -6.94
CA ASP A 106 -6.19 2.81 -7.48
C ASP A 106 -5.68 2.36 -8.85
N THR A 107 -5.51 1.04 -9.05
CA THR A 107 -5.08 0.49 -10.34
C THR A 107 -6.16 0.69 -11.43
N ALA A 108 -7.43 0.52 -11.08
CA ALA A 108 -8.54 0.74 -12.01
C ALA A 108 -8.68 2.23 -12.35
N GLU A 109 -8.57 3.11 -11.37
CA GLU A 109 -8.59 4.57 -11.56
C GLU A 109 -7.40 5.04 -12.41
N LEU A 110 -6.18 4.56 -12.14
CA LEU A 110 -4.99 4.89 -12.92
C LEU A 110 -5.18 4.47 -14.39
N LYS A 111 -5.71 3.28 -14.64
CA LYS A 111 -5.99 2.80 -16.00
C LYS A 111 -7.02 3.69 -16.69
N GLY A 112 -8.12 4.02 -16.01
CA GLY A 112 -9.16 4.91 -16.54
C GLY A 112 -8.61 6.30 -16.87
N ALA A 113 -7.87 6.90 -15.95
CA ALA A 113 -7.23 8.20 -16.15
C ALA A 113 -6.22 8.18 -17.30
N THR A 114 -5.44 7.11 -17.44
CA THR A 114 -4.48 6.95 -18.54
C THR A 114 -5.21 6.89 -19.90
N GLN A 115 -6.29 6.12 -20.00
CA GLN A 115 -7.09 6.04 -21.23
C GLN A 115 -7.71 7.38 -21.62
N ILE A 116 -8.22 8.15 -20.65
CA ILE A 116 -8.73 9.50 -20.90
C ILE A 116 -7.60 10.39 -21.45
N ARG A 117 -6.44 10.36 -20.81
CA ARG A 117 -5.29 11.18 -21.21
C ARG A 117 -4.76 10.83 -22.61
N GLU A 118 -4.72 9.55 -22.94
CA GLU A 118 -4.34 9.07 -24.29
C GLU A 118 -5.34 9.56 -25.33
N LYS A 119 -6.64 9.51 -25.03
CA LYS A 119 -7.69 10.01 -25.92
C LYS A 119 -7.61 11.53 -26.10
N GLU A 120 -7.52 12.28 -25.00
CA GLU A 120 -7.41 13.75 -25.04
C GLU A 120 -6.15 14.19 -25.80
N ALA A 121 -5.03 13.49 -25.63
CA ALA A 121 -3.81 13.78 -26.38
C ALA A 121 -3.98 13.52 -27.89
N ALA A 122 -4.67 12.44 -28.26
CA ALA A 122 -4.98 12.14 -29.66
C ALA A 122 -5.93 13.19 -30.27
N ASP A 123 -7.00 13.55 -29.57
CA ASP A 123 -7.97 14.56 -30.00
C ASP A 123 -7.29 15.94 -30.10
N PHE A 124 -6.40 16.29 -29.17
CA PHE A 124 -5.61 17.51 -29.21
C PHE A 124 -4.67 17.54 -30.42
N ALA A 125 -3.92 16.46 -30.69
CA ALA A 125 -3.01 16.41 -31.83
C ALA A 125 -3.75 16.49 -33.18
N ALA A 126 -4.95 15.91 -33.27
CA ALA A 126 -5.80 16.03 -34.45
C ALA A 126 -6.27 17.49 -34.65
N SER A 127 -6.78 18.12 -33.59
CA SER A 127 -7.22 19.52 -33.61
C SER A 127 -6.07 20.48 -33.92
N GLU A 128 -4.91 20.29 -33.31
CA GLU A 128 -3.70 21.08 -33.59
C GLU A 128 -3.33 21.00 -35.08
N LYS A 129 -3.37 19.81 -35.67
CA LYS A 129 -3.11 19.64 -37.09
C LYS A 129 -4.13 20.37 -37.96
N GLU A 130 -5.42 20.26 -37.66
CA GLU A 130 -6.48 20.95 -38.41
C GLU A 130 -6.33 22.47 -38.35
N ILE A 131 -6.00 23.02 -37.18
CA ILE A 131 -5.74 24.45 -37.00
C ILE A 131 -4.49 24.87 -37.78
N MET A 132 -3.41 24.08 -37.75
CA MET A 132 -2.21 24.37 -38.53
C MET A 132 -2.48 24.33 -40.03
N ASP A 133 -3.24 23.36 -40.53
CA ASP A 133 -3.65 23.28 -41.94
C ASP A 133 -4.52 24.48 -42.34
N ALA A 134 -5.36 24.98 -41.42
CA ALA A 134 -6.15 26.19 -41.62
C ALA A 134 -5.27 27.45 -41.69
N VAL A 135 -4.30 27.61 -40.78
CA VAL A 135 -3.30 28.70 -40.80
C VAL A 135 -2.54 28.71 -42.12
N ASP A 136 -2.05 27.55 -42.55
CA ASP A 136 -1.36 27.35 -43.82
C ASP A 136 -2.21 27.79 -45.02
N THR A 137 -3.51 27.51 -44.97
CA THR A 137 -4.47 27.86 -46.00
C THR A 137 -4.74 29.37 -46.02
N LEU A 138 -4.86 30.00 -44.85
CA LEU A 138 -4.97 31.45 -44.72
C LEU A 138 -3.73 32.15 -45.26
N GLU A 139 -2.53 31.66 -44.95
CA GLU A 139 -1.27 32.21 -45.49
C GLU A 139 -1.21 32.15 -47.02
N ARG A 140 -1.61 31.01 -47.60
CA ARG A 140 -1.70 30.87 -49.07
C ARG A 140 -2.72 31.84 -49.66
N ALA A 141 -3.88 32.00 -49.04
CA ALA A 141 -4.93 32.93 -49.50
C ALA A 141 -4.44 34.39 -49.46
N ILE A 142 -3.84 34.81 -48.33
CA ILE A 142 -3.23 36.14 -48.18
C ILE A 142 -2.18 36.37 -49.27
N GLY A 143 -1.32 35.39 -49.54
CA GLY A 143 -0.29 35.47 -50.57
C GLY A 143 -0.87 35.65 -51.98
N VAL A 144 -1.93 34.92 -52.34
CA VAL A 144 -2.62 35.06 -53.63
C VAL A 144 -3.30 36.41 -53.76
N ILE A 145 -4.06 36.83 -52.73
CA ILE A 145 -4.77 38.12 -52.72
C ILE A 145 -3.76 39.27 -52.84
N SER A 146 -2.71 39.26 -52.03
CA SER A 146 -1.65 40.28 -52.08
C SER A 146 -0.99 40.37 -53.45
N LYS A 147 -0.71 39.21 -54.07
CA LYS A 147 -0.12 39.14 -55.41
C LYS A 147 -1.07 39.67 -56.50
N GLU A 148 -2.34 39.32 -56.47
CA GLU A 148 -3.31 39.82 -57.45
C GLU A 148 -3.66 41.30 -57.25
N MET A 149 -3.72 41.78 -56.00
CA MET A 149 -3.82 43.22 -55.71
C MET A 149 -2.62 44.00 -56.27
N SER A 150 -1.40 43.45 -56.16
CA SER A 150 -0.20 44.10 -56.69
C SER A 150 -0.16 44.16 -58.22
N LYS A 151 -0.75 43.17 -58.91
CA LYS A 151 -0.76 43.07 -60.37
C LYS A 151 -1.91 43.82 -61.03
N ASN A 152 -3.08 43.83 -60.40
CA ASN A 152 -4.31 44.40 -60.94
C ASN A 152 -5.12 45.08 -59.82
N PRO A 153 -4.70 46.27 -59.35
CA PRO A 153 -5.39 46.98 -58.27
C PRO A 153 -6.85 47.33 -58.62
N ALA A 154 -7.21 47.39 -59.90
CA ALA A 154 -8.58 47.63 -60.35
C ALA A 154 -9.47 46.37 -60.42
N SER A 155 -8.91 45.14 -60.40
CA SER A 155 -9.70 43.90 -60.57
C SER A 155 -10.57 43.57 -59.36
N PHE A 156 -10.16 43.97 -58.15
CA PHE A 156 -10.98 43.77 -56.95
C PHE A 156 -12.11 44.80 -56.85
N ALA A 157 -11.94 45.98 -57.46
CA ALA A 157 -12.95 47.02 -57.54
C ALA A 157 -14.05 46.73 -58.60
N GLN A 158 -13.78 45.80 -59.52
CA GLN A 158 -14.72 45.37 -60.57
C GLN A 158 -15.41 44.03 -60.28
N VAL A 159 -15.31 43.49 -59.06
CA VAL A 159 -16.10 42.32 -58.65
C VAL A 159 -17.57 42.70 -58.79
N ASP A 160 -18.27 42.05 -59.73
CA ASP A 160 -19.70 42.26 -59.97
C ASP A 160 -20.47 41.96 -58.68
N THR A 161 -20.87 43.03 -57.98
CA THR A 161 -21.51 42.98 -56.65
C THR A 161 -22.84 42.22 -56.66
N ARG A 162 -23.39 41.94 -57.85
CA ARG A 162 -24.60 41.13 -58.04
C ARG A 162 -24.43 39.66 -57.63
N ASN A 163 -23.21 39.12 -57.67
CA ASN A 163 -22.91 37.74 -57.25
C ASN A 163 -22.28 37.65 -55.84
N VAL A 164 -22.14 38.77 -55.13
CA VAL A 164 -21.61 38.75 -53.75
C VAL A 164 -22.56 38.00 -52.81
N GLN A 165 -23.86 37.95 -53.10
CA GLN A 165 -24.82 37.17 -52.31
C GLN A 165 -24.56 35.65 -52.39
N SER A 166 -24.15 35.15 -53.55
CA SER A 166 -23.80 33.74 -53.73
C SER A 166 -22.43 33.40 -53.11
N LEU A 167 -21.50 34.37 -53.15
CA LEU A 167 -20.23 34.28 -52.42
C LEU A 167 -20.43 34.29 -50.90
N ILE A 168 -21.31 35.14 -50.36
CA ILE A 168 -21.70 35.13 -48.94
C ILE A 168 -22.29 33.78 -48.58
N GLN A 169 -23.21 33.24 -49.37
CA GLN A 169 -23.78 31.92 -49.10
C GLN A 169 -22.73 30.81 -49.13
N ALA A 170 -21.81 30.83 -50.09
CA ALA A 170 -20.72 29.85 -50.14
C ALA A 170 -19.78 29.96 -48.93
N VAL A 171 -19.41 31.18 -48.53
CA VAL A 171 -18.57 31.45 -47.36
C VAL A 171 -19.28 31.07 -46.06
N THR A 172 -20.57 31.37 -45.91
CA THR A 172 -21.38 30.96 -44.75
C THR A 172 -21.48 29.43 -44.64
N VAL A 173 -21.73 28.74 -45.75
CA VAL A 173 -21.77 27.26 -45.77
C VAL A 173 -20.41 26.64 -45.42
N MET A 174 -19.31 27.24 -45.88
CA MET A 174 -17.96 26.80 -45.50
C MET A 174 -17.63 27.10 -44.04
N LEU A 175 -18.07 28.24 -43.50
CA LEU A 175 -17.87 28.61 -42.09
C LEU A 175 -18.71 27.74 -41.13
N ASP A 176 -19.92 27.34 -41.53
CA ASP A 176 -20.73 26.37 -40.78
C ASP A 176 -20.07 24.97 -40.77
N ALA A 177 -19.42 24.57 -41.86
CA ALA A 177 -18.73 23.28 -41.96
C ALA A 177 -17.42 23.23 -41.16
N ALA A 178 -16.73 24.36 -41.02
CA ALA A 178 -15.47 24.46 -40.27
C ALA A 178 -15.65 24.74 -38.76
N ALA A 179 -16.89 24.71 -38.26
CA ALA A 179 -17.23 24.88 -36.84
C ALA A 179 -16.61 26.13 -36.17
N PHE A 180 -16.50 27.24 -36.90
CA PHE A 180 -16.06 28.51 -36.34
C PHE A 180 -17.02 29.00 -35.25
N SER A 181 -16.51 29.80 -34.31
CA SER A 181 -17.34 30.41 -33.27
C SER A 181 -18.44 31.29 -33.90
N THR A 182 -19.63 31.30 -33.29
CA THR A 182 -20.75 32.13 -33.75
C THR A 182 -20.44 33.63 -33.74
N GLN A 183 -19.42 34.07 -32.99
CA GLN A 183 -18.93 35.45 -33.06
C GLN A 183 -18.10 35.72 -34.30
N ASP A 184 -17.23 34.79 -34.70
CA ASP A 184 -16.35 34.98 -35.85
C ASP A 184 -17.10 34.84 -37.17
N GLN A 185 -18.09 33.94 -37.22
CA GLN A 185 -19.08 33.91 -38.30
C GLN A 185 -19.77 35.26 -38.50
N LYS A 186 -20.24 35.89 -37.41
CA LYS A 186 -20.93 37.18 -37.48
C LYS A 186 -20.02 38.30 -37.98
N LYS A 187 -18.74 38.32 -37.57
CA LYS A 187 -17.76 39.31 -38.04
C LYS A 187 -17.46 39.16 -39.53
N LEU A 188 -17.29 37.92 -39.99
CA LEU A 188 -17.02 37.62 -41.39
C LEU A 188 -18.21 37.96 -42.28
N VAL A 189 -19.43 37.60 -41.87
CA VAL A 189 -20.67 37.99 -42.59
C VAL A 189 -20.83 39.51 -42.63
N ALA A 190 -20.58 40.19 -41.50
CA ALA A 190 -20.65 41.66 -41.44
C ALA A 190 -19.61 42.35 -42.33
N LEU A 191 -18.41 41.80 -42.46
CA LEU A 191 -17.37 42.32 -43.34
C LEU A 191 -17.77 42.24 -44.82
N VAL A 192 -18.34 41.10 -45.24
CA VAL A 192 -18.77 40.94 -46.64
C VAL A 192 -19.99 41.82 -46.94
N GLN A 193 -20.91 41.99 -45.98
CA GLN A 193 -22.07 42.88 -46.11
C GLN A 193 -21.67 44.37 -46.12
N ALA A 194 -20.67 44.77 -45.34
CA ALA A 194 -20.15 46.15 -45.34
C ALA A 194 -19.62 46.57 -46.72
N GLN A 195 -19.15 45.61 -47.53
CA GLN A 195 -18.69 45.86 -48.90
C GLN A 195 -19.84 45.98 -49.93
N GLN A 196 -21.06 45.50 -49.61
CA GLN A 196 -22.25 45.65 -50.47
C GLN A 196 -22.93 47.03 -50.33
N GLY A 197 -22.64 47.79 -49.26
CA GLY A 197 -23.30 49.06 -48.94
C GLY A 197 -22.92 50.28 -49.80
N SER A 198 -22.43 50.10 -51.03
CA SER A 198 -22.07 51.22 -51.93
C SER A 198 -22.61 51.10 -53.36
N ALA A 199 -23.63 50.25 -53.60
CA ALA A 199 -24.08 50.00 -54.97
C ALA A 199 -25.61 49.96 -55.19
N ASN A 200 -26.43 50.60 -54.36
CA ASN A 200 -27.84 50.89 -54.70
C ASN A 200 -28.35 52.13 -53.93
N ASP A 201 -28.15 53.30 -54.53
CA ASP A 201 -29.05 54.44 -54.34
C ASP A 201 -30.27 54.19 -55.24
N ASP A 202 -31.40 53.77 -54.66
CA ASP A 202 -32.72 54.41 -54.87
C ASP A 202 -33.86 53.63 -54.18
N ALA A 203 -34.65 54.41 -53.44
CA ALA A 203 -35.99 54.16 -52.88
C ALA A 203 -36.13 53.47 -51.49
N ASP A 204 -36.68 54.29 -50.58
CA ASP A 204 -37.39 54.02 -49.33
C ASP A 204 -36.62 53.72 -48.02
N SER A 205 -36.26 54.84 -47.40
CA SER A 205 -36.15 55.14 -45.97
C SER A 205 -37.01 54.29 -45.02
N GLU A 206 -36.37 53.50 -44.14
CA GLU A 206 -36.73 53.45 -42.71
C GLU A 206 -35.61 52.78 -41.88
N LEU A 207 -35.34 53.35 -40.70
CA LEU A 207 -34.32 53.02 -39.68
C LEU A 207 -33.01 53.83 -39.81
N GLY A 208 -32.96 54.95 -39.06
CA GLY A 208 -31.88 55.93 -39.05
C GLY A 208 -30.51 55.40 -38.62
N ALA A 209 -29.59 55.34 -39.58
CA ALA A 209 -28.15 55.20 -39.34
C ALA A 209 -27.48 56.60 -39.28
N PRO A 210 -26.51 56.84 -38.37
CA PRO A 210 -25.71 58.05 -38.40
C PRO A 210 -24.89 58.10 -39.70
N ALA A 211 -24.72 59.32 -40.22
CA ALA A 211 -24.08 59.62 -41.49
C ALA A 211 -22.77 58.84 -41.71
N ALA A 212 -22.68 58.20 -42.87
CA ALA A 212 -21.50 57.48 -43.34
C ALA A 212 -20.26 58.38 -43.26
N ALA A 213 -19.37 58.08 -42.31
CA ALA A 213 -17.98 58.47 -42.45
C ALA A 213 -17.47 57.74 -43.70
N VAL A 214 -17.19 58.52 -44.74
CA VAL A 214 -16.65 58.11 -46.04
C VAL A 214 -15.71 56.92 -45.88
N TYR A 215 -16.24 55.72 -46.14
CA TYR A 215 -15.45 54.50 -46.18
C TYR A 215 -14.66 54.54 -47.48
N LYS A 216 -13.46 55.11 -47.39
CA LYS A 216 -12.49 55.09 -48.47
C LYS A 216 -12.12 53.63 -48.65
N SER A 217 -12.42 53.07 -49.84
CA SER A 217 -12.07 51.70 -50.25
C SER A 217 -10.61 51.41 -49.90
N GLN A 218 -10.41 50.79 -48.74
CA GLN A 218 -9.17 50.19 -48.34
C GLN A 218 -9.30 48.76 -48.83
N SER A 219 -8.72 48.46 -49.98
CA SER A 219 -8.53 47.09 -50.46
C SER A 219 -7.72 46.22 -49.47
N SER A 220 -7.29 46.76 -48.32
CA SER A 220 -6.59 46.06 -47.25
C SER A 220 -7.50 45.27 -46.29
N GLY A 221 -8.79 45.61 -46.16
CA GLY A 221 -9.62 45.10 -45.05
C GLY A 221 -9.81 43.58 -45.01
N ILE A 222 -9.77 42.89 -46.16
CA ILE A 222 -9.83 41.42 -46.22
C ILE A 222 -8.49 40.79 -45.83
N VAL A 223 -7.38 41.42 -46.18
CA VAL A 223 -6.04 40.93 -45.80
C VAL A 223 -5.84 41.13 -44.31
N ASP A 224 -6.20 42.31 -43.78
CA ASP A 224 -6.12 42.63 -42.35
C ASP A 224 -6.97 41.64 -41.52
N VAL A 225 -8.16 41.26 -41.99
CA VAL A 225 -9.02 40.27 -41.28
C VAL A 225 -8.47 38.85 -41.36
N LEU A 226 -7.84 38.46 -42.47
CA LEU A 226 -7.19 37.15 -42.60
C LEU A 226 -5.90 37.08 -41.77
N GLU A 227 -5.17 38.18 -41.62
CA GLU A 227 -4.03 38.30 -40.69
C GLU A 227 -4.50 38.21 -39.23
N ASP A 228 -5.57 38.93 -38.86
CA ASP A 228 -6.18 38.88 -37.53
C ASP A 228 -6.70 37.49 -37.14
N LEU A 229 -7.19 36.71 -38.13
CA LEU A 229 -7.63 35.31 -37.95
C LEU A 229 -6.47 34.31 -37.88
N LYS A 230 -5.31 34.65 -38.45
CA LYS A 230 -4.09 33.86 -38.35
C LYS A 230 -3.38 34.07 -36.99
N GLU A 231 -3.46 35.26 -36.42
CA GLU A 231 -2.81 35.57 -35.13
C GLU A 231 -3.56 35.05 -33.89
N LYS A 232 -4.81 34.61 -34.03
CA LYS A 232 -5.67 34.12 -32.95
C LYS A 232 -5.88 32.62 -32.99
#